data_AF-A0A7Y3A8Q3-F1
#
_entry.id   AF-A0A7Y3A8Q3-F1
#
_cell.length_a   1.000
_cell.length_b   1.000
_cell.length_c   1.000
_cell.angle_alpha   90.00
_cell.angle_beta   90.00
_cell.angle_gamma   90.00
#
_symmetry.space_group_name_H-M   'P 1'
#
loop_
_entity.id
_entity.type
_entity.pdbx_description
1 polymer ?
#
loop_
_entity_poly.entity_id
_entity_poly.type
_entity_poly.pdbx_seq_one_letter_code
_entity_poly.pdbx_strand_id
1 'polypeptide(L)' 'MRKGDRVSRLTKKVGQHGETGRIIEIRGTRAEVDWDDGHHSVVDVAGLHVIHEPAKKK' A
#
# COMPACT_ATOMS: atom_id res chain seq x y z
N MET A 1 8.70 -3.65 -1.15
CA MET A 1 7.27 -3.90 -1.27
C MET A 1 7.03 -5.30 -1.80
N ARG A 2 6.14 -6.03 -1.15
CA ARG A 2 5.73 -7.40 -1.51
C ARG A 2 4.23 -7.55 -1.23
N LYS A 3 3.63 -8.57 -1.85
CA LYS A 3 2.28 -9.01 -1.50
C LYS A 3 2.21 -9.26 0.01
N GLY A 4 1.21 -8.67 0.64
CA GLY A 4 0.96 -8.76 2.07
C GLY A 4 1.49 -7.58 2.90
N ASP A 5 2.33 -6.70 2.33
CA ASP A 5 2.80 -5.49 3.01
C ASP A 5 1.64 -4.54 3.29
N ARG A 6 1.62 -3.94 4.48
CA ARG A 6 0.74 -2.83 4.80
C ARG A 6 1.38 -1.56 4.26
N VAL A 7 0.67 -0.86 3.40
CA VAL A 7 1.13 0.36 2.74
C VAL A 7 0.23 1.52 3.09
N SER A 8 0.75 2.72 2.97
CA SER A 8 -0.03 3.95 2.96
C SER A 8 0.32 4.77 1.72
N ARG A 9 -0.69 5.46 1.20
CA ARG A 9 -0.58 6.28 0.00
C ARG A 9 0.22 7.55 0.30
N LEU A 10 1.22 7.85 -0.52
CA LEU A 10 1.92 9.13 -0.46
C LEU A 10 1.00 10.22 -1.00
N THR A 11 0.49 11.08 -0.12
CA THR A 11 -0.28 12.25 -0.50
C THR A 11 0.61 13.49 -0.49
N LYS A 12 0.47 14.34 -1.51
CA LYS A 12 1.16 15.64 -1.60
C LYS A 12 0.54 16.70 -0.69
N LYS A 13 -0.58 16.41 -0.03
CA LYS A 13 -1.22 17.31 0.93
C LYS A 13 -0.65 17.08 2.32
N VAL A 14 0.15 18.05 2.79
CA VAL A 14 0.64 18.12 4.16
C VAL A 14 -0.56 18.13 5.12
N GLY A 15 -0.63 17.14 6.01
CA GLY A 15 -1.69 17.00 7.01
C GLY A 15 -2.82 16.01 6.67
N GLN A 16 -2.86 15.43 5.47
CA GLN A 16 -3.74 14.28 5.21
C GLN A 16 -3.00 12.97 5.54
N HIS A 17 -3.62 12.14 6.38
CA HIS A 17 -3.25 10.73 6.43
C HIS A 17 -3.63 10.10 5.09
N GLY A 18 -2.64 9.69 4.31
CA GLY A 18 -2.89 8.95 3.08
C GLY A 18 -3.60 7.65 3.41
N GLU A 19 -4.51 7.23 2.53
CA GLU A 19 -5.24 5.97 2.63
C GLU A 19 -4.26 4.84 2.98
N THR A 20 -4.64 3.98 3.92
CA THR A 20 -3.83 2.83 4.33
C THR A 20 -4.48 1.56 3.83
N GLY A 21 -3.68 0.59 3.42
CA GLY A 21 -4.16 -0.63 2.82
C GLY A 21 -3.12 -1.73 2.84
N ARG A 22 -3.43 -2.84 2.19
CA ARG A 22 -2.55 -3.99 2.05
C ARG A 22 -2.33 -4.31 0.59
N ILE A 23 -1.09 -4.56 0.22
CA ILE A 23 -0.79 -5.04 -1.14
C ILE A 23 -1.35 -6.45 -1.30
N ILE A 24 -2.27 -6.64 -2.24
CA ILE A 24 -2.81 -7.96 -2.60
C ILE A 24 -2.07 -8.56 -3.80
N GLU A 25 -1.54 -7.72 -4.68
CA GLU A 25 -0.75 -8.16 -5.83
C GLU A 25 0.23 -7.09 -6.29
N ILE A 26 1.36 -7.48 -6.89
CA ILE A 26 2.30 -6.56 -7.55
C ILE A 26 2.55 -7.05 -8.96
N ARG A 27 2.32 -6.16 -9.94
CA ARG A 27 2.59 -6.39 -11.36
C ARG A 27 3.55 -5.31 -11.86
N GLY A 28 4.84 -5.64 -11.89
CA GLY A 28 5.89 -4.71 -12.33
C GLY A 28 5.98 -3.50 -11.40
N THR A 29 5.69 -2.30 -11.92
CA THR A 29 5.71 -1.04 -11.15
C THR A 29 4.36 -0.69 -10.52
N ARG A 30 3.32 -1.51 -10.73
CA ARG A 30 2.00 -1.27 -10.15
C ARG A 30 1.69 -2.30 -9.08
N ALA A 31 1.15 -1.85 -7.96
CA ALA A 31 0.63 -2.68 -6.90
C ALA A 31 -0.89 -2.53 -6.83
N GLU A 32 -1.57 -3.66 -6.74
CA GLU A 32 -2.97 -3.70 -6.37
C GLU A 32 -3.06 -3.71 -4.85
N VAL A 33 -3.76 -2.72 -4.31
CA VAL A 33 -3.89 -2.47 -2.88
C VAL A 33 -5.36 -2.59 -2.50
N ASP A 34 -5.62 -3.41 -1.49
CA ASP A 34 -6.87 -3.45 -0.75
C ASP A 34 -6.82 -2.40 0.36
N TRP A 35 -7.61 -1.34 0.24
CA TRP A 35 -7.64 -0.23 1.19
C TRP A 35 -8.56 -0.55 2.37
N ASP A 36 -8.26 0.02 3.53
CA ASP A 36 -9.04 -0.21 4.77
C ASP A 36 -10.48 0.34 4.67
N ASP A 37 -10.77 1.19 3.68
CA ASP A 37 -12.11 1.69 3.37
C ASP A 37 -12.98 0.66 2.60
N GLY A 38 -12.41 -0.49 2.24
CA GLY A 38 -13.06 -1.58 1.51
C GLY A 38 -12.99 -1.45 -0.01
N HIS A 39 -12.25 -0.46 -0.54
CA HIS A 39 -12.03 -0.32 -1.96
C HIS A 39 -10.69 -0.93 -2.40
N HIS A 40 -10.61 -1.46 -3.61
CA HIS A 40 -9.36 -1.95 -4.19
C HIS A 40 -8.88 -0.98 -5.28
N SER A 41 -7.59 -0.66 -5.30
CA SER A 41 -7.04 0.15 -6.40
C SER A 41 -5.66 -0.31 -6.83
N VAL A 42 -5.43 -0.20 -8.13
CA VAL A 42 -4.11 -0.35 -8.72
C VAL A 42 -3.40 1.01 -8.69
N VAL A 43 -2.29 1.07 -7.95
CA VAL A 43 -1.49 2.29 -7.79
C VAL A 43 -0.03 2.01 -8.10
N ASP A 44 0.72 3.05 -8.47
CA ASP A 44 2.14 2.90 -8.71
C ASP A 44 2.89 2.71 -7.38
N VAL A 45 3.84 1.77 -7.36
CA VAL A 45 4.64 1.47 -6.17
C VAL A 45 5.46 2.67 -5.70
N ALA A 46 5.81 3.61 -6.59
CA ALA A 46 6.52 4.83 -6.23
C ALA A 46 5.64 5.81 -5.43
N GLY A 47 4.32 5.68 -5.52
CA GLY A 47 3.33 6.47 -4.76
C GLY A 47 2.91 5.86 -3.43
N LEU A 48 3.57 4.78 -3.01
CA LEU A 48 3.27 4.06 -1.77
C LEU A 48 4.46 4.13 -0.81
N HIS A 49 4.18 4.05 0.48
CA HIS A 49 5.18 3.76 1.49
C HIS A 49 4.73 2.59 2.36
N VAL A 50 5.65 1.67 2.66
CA VAL A 50 5.36 0.54 3.56
C VAL A 50 5.32 1.07 4.99
N ILE A 51 4.18 0.91 5.66
CA ILE A 51 4.00 1.31 7.07
C ILE A 51 4.14 0.13 8.02
N HIS A 52 3.91 -1.09 7.54
CA HIS A 52 4.16 -2.31 8.31
C HIS A 52 4.59 -3.43 7.37
N GLU A 53 5.78 -3.97 7.61
CA GLU A 53 6.26 -5.18 6.95
C GLU A 53 5.53 -6.39 7.56
N PRO A 54 5.03 -7.34 6.75
CA PRO A 54 4.32 -8.50 7.26
C PRO A 54 5.30 -9.25 8.14
N ALA A 55 4.93 -9.42 9.42
CA ALA A 55 5.75 -10.13 10.38
C ALA A 55 6.20 -11.46 9.76
N LYS A 56 7.50 -11.59 9.48
CA LYS A 56 8.13 -12.88 9.17
C LYS A 56 7.85 -13.76 10.39
N LYS A 57 6.80 -14.59 10.32
CA LYS A 57 6.67 -15.71 11.26
C LYS A 57 7.86 -16.62 10.97
N LYS A 58 8.74 -16.69 11.97
CA LYS A 58 9.97 -17.49 12.02
C LYS A 58 9.64 -18.92 12.37
#